data_AF-A0A834G9L6-F1
#
_entry.id   AF-A0A834G9L6-F1
#
_cell.length_a   1.000
_cell.length_b   1.000
_cell.length_c   1.000
_cell.angle_alpha   90.00
_cell.angle_beta   90.00
_cell.angle_gamma   90.00
#
_symmetry.space_group_name_H-M   'P 1'
#
loop_
_entity.id
_entity.type
_entity.pdbx_description
1 polymer ?
#
loop_
_entity_poly.entity_id
_entity_poly.type
_entity_poly.pdbx_seq_one_letter_code
_entity_poly.pdbx_strand_id
1 'polypeptide(L)'
;MMLHYIPEETLSPISSLDAAGSPNSSYRMMFLKYLRRLDPTAVVLVYEDADFTSNDMVSRLKSAVNYLWIPYNTMDTFPPCGGGGDSAGIKEREWYEGDLCWKIENVRGGASAGGGEEGERAEPKGRWLQWMRNAGFRGVRFNKDGWRW
;
A
#
# COMPACT_ATOMS: atom_id res chain seq x y z
N MET A 1 9.92 -2.56 10.44
CA MET A 1 10.70 -2.40 9.20
C MET A 1 10.07 -1.24 8.44
N MET A 2 10.80 -0.16 8.22
CA MET A 2 10.28 0.98 7.46
C MET A 2 10.14 0.59 5.99
N LEU A 3 8.94 0.74 5.43
CA LEU A 3 8.76 0.75 3.98
C LEU A 3 9.61 1.92 3.45
N HIS A 4 10.62 1.60 2.64
CA HIS A 4 11.51 2.59 2.05
C HIS A 4 10.72 3.47 1.09
N TYR A 5 10.28 4.62 1.60
CA TYR A 5 9.88 5.76 0.78
C TYR A 5 11.09 6.18 -0.05
N ILE A 6 10.93 6.25 -1.38
CA ILE A 6 11.94 6.81 -2.28
C ILE A 6 11.59 8.30 -2.41
N PRO A 7 12.39 9.23 -1.85
CA PRO A 7 12.09 10.65 -1.91
C PRO A 7 12.28 11.19 -3.32
N GLU A 8 11.33 12.02 -3.77
CA GLU A 8 11.31 12.71 -5.06
C GLU A 8 12.58 13.51 -5.38
N GLU A 9 13.31 13.93 -4.36
CA GLU A 9 14.53 14.72 -4.50
C GLU A 9 15.68 13.93 -5.17
N THR A 10 15.61 12.60 -5.18
CA THR A 10 16.64 11.77 -5.82
C THR A 10 16.55 11.70 -7.35
N LEU A 11 15.48 12.22 -7.97
CA LEU A 11 15.29 12.16 -9.42
C LEU A 11 14.77 13.50 -9.97
N SER A 12 15.65 14.50 -9.99
CA SER A 12 15.47 15.71 -10.81
C SER A 12 15.53 15.37 -12.32
N PRO A 13 14.92 16.19 -13.18
CA PRO A 13 13.87 15.79 -14.09
C PRO A 13 14.42 15.04 -15.32
N ILE A 14 14.12 13.75 -15.43
CA ILE A 14 14.09 13.10 -16.76
C ILE A 14 12.77 13.52 -17.45
N SER A 15 12.57 14.83 -17.57
CA SER A 15 11.58 15.46 -18.43
C SER A 15 12.13 15.45 -19.85
N SER A 16 12.33 14.28 -20.44
CA SER A 16 12.79 14.13 -21.82
C SER A 16 12.56 12.70 -22.33
N LEU A 17 11.29 12.30 -22.42
CA LEU A 17 10.72 11.42 -23.45
C LEU A 17 9.24 11.24 -23.08
N ASP A 18 8.40 12.02 -23.77
CA ASP A 18 6.94 11.85 -23.86
C ASP A 18 6.09 12.33 -22.66
N ALA A 19 6.50 13.40 -21.98
CA ALA A 19 5.64 14.18 -21.11
C ALA A 19 4.61 15.00 -21.92
N ALA A 20 3.75 14.32 -22.69
CA ALA A 20 2.47 14.85 -23.10
C ALA A 20 1.55 14.79 -21.86
N GLY A 21 1.14 15.95 -21.36
CA GLY A 21 0.47 16.11 -20.08
C GLY A 21 -0.79 15.27 -19.92
N SER A 22 -0.67 14.15 -19.22
CA SER A 22 -1.81 13.46 -18.61
C SER A 22 -1.66 13.56 -17.10
N PRO A 23 -2.68 14.04 -16.37
CA PRO A 23 -2.68 14.12 -14.90
C PRO A 23 -2.69 12.74 -14.18
N ASN A 24 -2.28 11.66 -14.86
CA ASN A 24 -2.46 10.27 -14.45
C ASN A 24 -1.14 9.46 -14.39
N SER A 25 0.04 10.06 -14.58
CA SER A 25 1.30 9.32 -14.43
C SER A 25 1.73 9.25 -12.96
N SER A 26 0.99 8.50 -12.16
CA SER A 26 1.42 8.11 -10.79
C SER A 26 2.76 7.36 -10.85
N TYR A 27 3.66 7.57 -9.89
CA TYR A 27 4.92 6.82 -9.73
C TYR A 27 4.72 5.31 -9.78
N ARG A 28 3.56 4.82 -9.31
CA ARG A 28 3.16 3.42 -9.44
C ARG A 28 3.12 2.94 -10.87
N MET A 29 2.55 3.73 -11.78
CA MET A 29 2.51 3.39 -13.20
C MET A 29 3.91 3.37 -13.81
N MET A 30 4.75 4.34 -13.45
CA MET A 30 6.14 4.38 -13.91
C MET A 30 6.90 3.14 -13.46
N PHE A 31 6.78 2.78 -12.18
CA PHE A 31 7.37 1.57 -11.61
C PHE A 31 6.86 0.30 -12.29
N LEU A 32 5.55 0.16 -12.49
CA LEU A 32 4.97 -1.01 -13.15
C LEU A 32 5.42 -1.14 -14.62
N LYS A 33 5.54 -0.02 -15.35
CA LYS A 33 6.08 -0.02 -16.71
C LYS A 33 7.56 -0.41 -16.73
N TYR A 34 8.35 0.05 -15.77
CA TYR A 34 9.74 -0.36 -15.62
C TYR A 34 9.85 -1.86 -15.31
N LEU A 35 9.05 -2.35 -14.36
CA LEU A 35 8.99 -3.77 -14.01
C LEU A 35 8.61 -4.63 -15.22
N ARG A 36 7.67 -4.17 -16.06
CA ARG A 36 7.28 -4.88 -17.28
C ARG A 36 8.43 -5.01 -18.28
N ARG A 37 9.35 -4.03 -18.35
CA ARG A 37 10.52 -4.04 -19.25
C ARG A 37 11.58 -5.07 -18.85
N LEU A 38 11.60 -5.53 -17.61
CA LEU A 38 12.46 -6.63 -17.17
C LEU A 38 12.00 -8.00 -17.70
N ASP A 39 10.86 -8.03 -18.42
CA ASP A 39 10.22 -9.21 -18.97
C ASP A 39 10.08 -10.39 -17.96
N PRO A 40 9.50 -10.14 -16.77
CA PRO A 40 9.38 -11.17 -15.76
C PRO A 40 8.43 -12.29 -16.22
N THR A 41 8.77 -13.53 -15.88
CA THR A 41 7.88 -14.69 -16.14
C THR A 41 6.54 -14.55 -15.42
N ALA A 42 6.56 -14.07 -14.19
CA ALA A 42 5.37 -13.80 -13.39
C ALA A 42 5.62 -12.67 -12.40
N VAL A 43 4.55 -11.95 -12.03
CA VAL A 43 4.55 -10.94 -10.97
C VAL A 43 3.39 -11.25 -10.03
N VAL A 44 3.69 -11.38 -8.74
CA VAL A 44 2.69 -11.56 -7.68
C VAL A 44 2.50 -10.22 -6.99
N LEU A 45 1.26 -9.71 -7.02
CA LEU A 45 0.90 -8.47 -6.33
C LEU A 45 0.15 -8.82 -5.04
N VAL A 46 0.74 -8.48 -3.90
CA VAL A 46 0.12 -8.58 -2.57
C VAL A 46 -0.12 -7.16 -2.07
N TYR A 47 -1.38 -6.83 -1.78
CA TYR A 47 -1.75 -5.48 -1.36
C TYR A 47 -3.01 -5.50 -0.49
N GLU A 48 -3.19 -4.45 0.30
CA GLU A 48 -4.36 -4.22 1.16
C GLU A 48 -5.58 -3.78 0.34
N ASP A 49 -6.69 -4.51 0.41
CA ASP A 49 -7.92 -4.16 -0.32
C ASP A 49 -8.75 -3.12 0.46
N ALA A 50 -8.24 -1.88 0.48
CA ALA A 50 -8.86 -0.74 1.16
C ALA A 50 -8.81 0.51 0.28
N ASP A 51 -9.82 1.38 0.36
CA ASP A 51 -9.81 2.66 -0.35
C ASP A 51 -9.55 3.82 0.60
N PHE A 52 -8.31 4.27 0.67
CA PHE A 52 -7.90 5.46 1.43
C PHE A 52 -7.68 6.68 0.54
N THR A 53 -8.08 6.62 -0.73
CA THR A 53 -7.73 7.63 -1.74
C THR A 53 -8.80 8.69 -1.98
N SER A 54 -9.98 8.56 -1.38
CA SER A 54 -11.06 9.53 -1.60
C SER A 54 -10.63 10.95 -1.22
N ASN A 55 -11.02 11.95 -2.01
CA ASN A 55 -10.78 13.35 -1.65
C ASN A 55 -11.67 13.82 -0.50
N ASP A 56 -12.76 13.10 -0.21
CA ASP A 56 -13.64 13.37 0.92
C ASP A 56 -13.09 12.73 2.21
N MET A 57 -12.82 13.57 3.21
CA MET A 57 -12.28 13.15 4.50
C MET A 57 -13.21 12.17 5.21
N VAL A 58 -14.53 12.40 5.18
CA VAL A 58 -15.50 11.55 5.88
C VAL A 58 -15.51 10.15 5.27
N SER A 59 -15.51 10.06 3.94
CA SER A 59 -15.42 8.80 3.20
C SER A 59 -14.11 8.06 3.48
N ARG A 60 -12.97 8.77 3.50
CA ARG A 60 -11.68 8.18 3.86
C ARG A 60 -11.68 7.62 5.28
N LEU A 61 -12.14 8.40 6.25
CA LEU A 61 -12.19 7.98 7.64
C LEU A 61 -13.12 6.78 7.82
N LYS A 62 -14.29 6.79 7.17
CA LYS A 62 -15.22 5.65 7.16
C LYS A 62 -14.57 4.39 6.60
N SER A 63 -13.86 4.51 5.48
CA SER A 63 -13.11 3.39 4.88
C SER A 63 -12.00 2.88 5.80
N ALA A 64 -11.25 3.78 6.44
CA ALA A 64 -10.22 3.41 7.40
C ALA A 64 -10.78 2.71 8.64
N VAL A 65 -11.88 3.21 9.22
CA VAL A 65 -12.54 2.51 10.33
C VAL A 65 -12.99 1.11 9.89
N ASN A 66 -13.60 0.98 8.70
CA ASN A 66 -14.08 -0.30 8.18
C ASN A 66 -12.98 -1.32 7.85
N TYR A 67 -11.79 -0.87 7.52
CA TYR A 67 -10.67 -1.75 7.22
C TYR A 67 -9.81 -2.03 8.45
N LEU A 68 -9.37 -0.98 9.17
CA LEU A 68 -8.34 -1.07 10.21
C LEU A 68 -8.83 -1.71 11.53
N TRP A 69 -10.14 -1.80 11.75
CA TRP A 69 -10.66 -2.56 12.90
C TRP A 69 -10.36 -4.05 12.80
N ILE A 70 -10.30 -4.61 11.59
CA ILE A 70 -9.99 -6.03 11.35
C ILE A 70 -8.59 -6.38 11.85
N PRO A 71 -7.50 -5.73 11.37
CA PRO A 71 -6.15 -5.98 11.85
C PRO A 71 -6.01 -5.71 13.35
N TYR A 72 -6.63 -4.63 13.85
CA TYR A 72 -6.61 -4.31 15.29
C TYR A 72 -7.20 -5.44 16.13
N ASN A 73 -8.42 -5.90 15.80
CA ASN A 73 -9.09 -6.98 16.52
C ASN A 73 -8.39 -8.34 16.34
N THR A 74 -7.71 -8.55 15.22
CA THR A 74 -6.93 -9.77 14.97
C THR A 74 -5.83 -9.94 16.03
N MET A 75 -5.22 -8.85 16.51
CA MET A 75 -4.20 -8.91 17.56
C MET A 75 -4.73 -9.33 18.92
N ASP A 76 -6.01 -9.06 19.20
CA ASP A 76 -6.65 -9.57 20.43
C ASP A 76 -6.96 -11.07 20.33
N THR A 77 -7.20 -11.59 19.11
CA THR A 77 -7.54 -13.01 18.88
C THR A 77 -6.34 -13.92 18.64
N PHE A 78 -5.26 -13.39 18.08
CA PHE A 78 -4.00 -14.10 17.83
C PHE A 78 -2.89 -13.38 18.60
N PRO A 79 -2.87 -13.45 19.94
CA PRO A 79 -1.75 -12.92 20.69
C PRO A 79 -0.48 -13.59 20.15
N PRO A 80 0.58 -12.82 19.85
CA PRO A 80 1.86 -13.40 19.49
C PRO A 80 2.30 -14.28 20.66
N CYS A 81 2.23 -15.59 20.42
CA CYS A 81 2.67 -16.71 21.27
C CYS A 81 2.89 -16.39 22.76
N GLY A 82 1.94 -16.80 23.61
CA GLY A 82 2.25 -17.17 25.00
C GLY A 82 1.15 -16.80 25.99
N GLY A 83 0.45 -17.81 26.49
CA GLY A 83 -0.28 -17.67 27.75
C GLY A 83 0.72 -17.44 28.88
N GLY A 84 0.88 -16.20 29.30
CA GLY A 84 1.85 -15.76 30.29
C GLY A 84 2.14 -14.29 30.06
N GLY A 85 2.42 -13.51 31.11
CA GLY A 85 2.76 -12.09 31.01
C GLY A 85 4.11 -11.84 30.33
N ASP A 86 4.28 -12.33 29.11
CA ASP A 86 5.53 -12.28 28.38
C ASP A 86 5.62 -10.91 27.70
N SER A 87 6.56 -10.10 28.18
CA SER A 87 6.83 -8.73 27.72
C SER A 87 7.07 -8.63 26.20
N ALA A 88 7.43 -9.73 25.54
CA ALA A 88 7.58 -9.84 24.11
C ALA A 88 6.24 -9.67 23.36
N GLY A 89 5.15 -10.29 23.82
CA GLY A 89 3.85 -10.20 23.17
C GLY A 89 3.22 -8.82 23.29
N ILE A 90 3.44 -8.15 24.43
CA ILE A 90 3.04 -6.75 24.66
C ILE A 90 3.77 -5.82 23.70
N LYS A 91 5.07 -6.05 23.48
CA LYS A 91 5.91 -5.20 22.63
C LYS A 91 5.59 -5.36 21.14
N GLU A 92 5.26 -6.58 20.70
CA GLU A 92 4.81 -6.82 19.32
C GLU A 92 3.48 -6.15 19.03
N ARG A 93 2.53 -6.21 19.99
CA ARG A 93 1.28 -5.46 19.92
C ARG A 93 1.52 -3.95 19.86
N GLU A 94 2.39 -3.41 20.71
CA GLU A 94 2.72 -1.98 20.72
C GLU A 94 3.27 -1.51 19.37
N TRP A 95 4.16 -2.28 18.74
CA TRP A 95 4.65 -1.96 17.40
C TRP A 95 3.55 -2.00 16.35
N TYR A 96 2.67 -2.99 16.42
CA TYR A 96 1.57 -3.12 15.49
C TYR A 96 0.54 -1.99 15.61
N GLU A 97 0.17 -1.64 16.84
CA GLU A 97 -0.72 -0.52 17.13
C GLU A 97 -0.08 0.81 16.72
N GLY A 98 1.24 0.94 16.87
CA GLY A 98 2.02 2.07 16.34
C GLY A 98 1.91 2.20 14.82
N ASP A 99 2.09 1.10 14.08
CA ASP A 99 1.95 1.07 12.62
C ASP A 99 0.51 1.42 12.17
N LEU A 100 -0.51 0.95 12.91
CA LEU A 100 -1.90 1.32 12.68
C LEU A 100 -2.16 2.80 12.92
N CYS A 101 -1.61 3.36 14.01
CA CYS A 101 -1.72 4.79 14.33
C CYS A 101 -1.16 5.65 13.19
N TRP A 102 0.04 5.31 12.71
CA TRP A 102 0.67 5.98 11.57
C TRP A 102 -0.20 5.93 10.31
N LYS A 103 -0.83 4.78 10.02
CA LYS A 103 -1.77 4.67 8.90
C LYS A 103 -2.99 5.58 9.07
N ILE A 104 -3.56 5.67 10.26
CA ILE A 104 -4.71 6.56 10.55
C ILE A 104 -4.33 8.02 10.36
N GLU A 105 -3.13 8.42 10.79
CA GLU A 105 -2.62 9.78 10.60
C GLU A 105 -2.50 10.13 9.11
N ASN A 106 -1.96 9.21 8.30
CA ASN A 106 -1.87 9.36 6.85
C ASN A 106 -3.26 9.48 6.17
N VAL A 107 -4.29 8.80 6.71
CA VAL A 107 -5.67 8.90 6.23
C VAL A 107 -6.28 10.26 6.58
N ARG A 108 -6.02 10.80 7.77
CA ARG A 108 -6.61 12.07 8.26
C ARG A 108 -6.17 13.28 7.42
N GLY A 109 -4.97 13.23 6.86
CA GLY A 109 -4.51 14.22 5.89
C GLY A 109 -3.31 15.01 6.40
N GLY A 110 -2.23 14.91 5.64
CA GLY A 110 -1.00 15.66 5.83
C GLY A 110 0.03 14.84 6.60
N ALA A 111 1.14 14.52 5.93
CA ALA A 111 2.41 14.37 6.60
C ALA A 111 2.53 15.40 7.73
N SER A 112 3.13 14.97 8.84
CA SER A 112 3.74 15.84 9.85
C SER A 112 3.94 17.26 9.33
N ALA A 113 3.10 18.20 9.78
CA ALA A 113 3.32 19.64 9.72
C ALA A 113 4.36 20.15 8.68
N GLY A 114 4.06 20.10 7.39
CA GLY A 114 4.83 20.86 6.39
C GLY A 114 5.15 20.13 5.10
N GLY A 115 4.36 20.44 4.06
CA GLY A 115 4.80 20.35 2.67
C GLY A 115 4.59 19.00 1.99
N GLY A 116 3.69 18.97 1.00
CA GLY A 116 3.79 18.17 -0.24
C GLY A 116 3.85 16.64 -0.19
N GLU A 117 4.04 16.01 0.97
CA GLU A 117 4.26 14.57 1.07
C GLU A 117 2.93 13.84 1.33
N GLU A 118 2.15 13.62 0.28
CA GLU A 118 1.07 12.64 0.35
C GLU A 118 1.69 11.24 0.35
N GLY A 119 1.86 10.66 1.54
CA GLY A 119 2.23 9.24 1.69
C GLY A 119 1.31 8.34 0.87
N GLU A 120 1.86 7.24 0.35
CA GLU A 120 1.16 6.33 -0.54
C GLU A 120 -0.10 5.72 0.12
N ARG A 121 -1.30 6.16 -0.31
CA ARG A 121 -2.59 5.70 0.22
C ARG A 121 -3.04 4.39 -0.42
N ALA A 122 -3.59 3.48 0.39
CA ALA A 122 -4.10 2.19 -0.09
C ALA A 122 -5.23 2.36 -1.12
N GLU A 123 -5.19 1.54 -2.16
CA GLU A 123 -6.18 1.49 -3.24
C GLU A 123 -6.88 0.13 -3.28
N PRO A 124 -8.18 0.10 -3.63
CA PRO A 124 -8.92 -1.14 -3.74
C PRO A 124 -8.37 -1.99 -4.90
N LYS A 125 -8.54 -3.30 -4.78
CA LYS A 125 -8.09 -4.31 -5.76
C LYS A 125 -8.45 -3.96 -7.20
N GLY A 126 -9.65 -3.41 -7.42
CA GLY A 126 -10.12 -3.02 -8.75
C GLY A 126 -9.20 -2.01 -9.45
N ARG A 127 -8.64 -1.05 -8.71
CA ARG A 127 -7.70 -0.07 -9.24
C ARG A 127 -6.34 -0.70 -9.52
N TRP A 128 -5.81 -1.51 -8.62
CA TRP A 128 -4.57 -2.26 -8.86
C TRP A 128 -4.64 -3.13 -10.11
N LEU A 129 -5.76 -3.81 -10.34
CA LEU A 129 -5.97 -4.57 -11.57
C LEU A 129 -5.98 -3.67 -12.81
N GLN A 130 -6.51 -2.46 -12.71
CA GLN A 130 -6.47 -1.48 -13.80
C GLN A 130 -5.04 -0.99 -14.05
N TRP A 131 -4.28 -0.66 -13.02
CA TRP A 131 -2.86 -0.28 -13.13
C TRP A 131 -2.04 -1.38 -13.81
N MET A 132 -2.19 -2.64 -13.37
CA MET A 132 -1.50 -3.78 -13.95
C MET A 132 -1.85 -3.98 -15.43
N ARG A 133 -3.13 -3.88 -15.80
CA ARG A 133 -3.55 -3.95 -17.22
C ARG A 133 -2.97 -2.81 -18.04
N ASN A 134 -3.01 -1.59 -17.53
CA ASN A 134 -2.49 -0.41 -18.21
C ASN A 134 -0.96 -0.44 -18.37
N ALA A 135 -0.25 -1.13 -17.47
CA ALA A 135 1.19 -1.39 -17.58
C ALA A 135 1.53 -2.61 -18.48
N GLY A 136 0.53 -3.27 -19.06
CA GLY A 136 0.73 -4.38 -20.00
C GLY A 136 0.88 -5.76 -19.36
N PHE A 137 0.50 -5.91 -18.08
CA PHE A 137 0.39 -7.22 -17.43
C PHE A 137 -0.97 -7.87 -17.71
N ARG A 138 -1.02 -9.20 -17.61
CA ARG A 138 -2.24 -10.01 -17.72
C ARG A 138 -2.46 -10.79 -16.44
N GLY A 139 -3.73 -10.94 -16.05
CA GLY A 139 -4.10 -11.71 -14.86
C GLY A 139 -3.93 -13.21 -15.10
N VAL A 140 -3.29 -13.89 -14.16
CA VAL A 140 -3.19 -15.36 -14.11
C VAL A 140 -4.06 -15.85 -12.95
N ARG A 141 -4.82 -16.92 -13.16
CA ARG A 141 -5.63 -17.54 -12.11
C ARG A 141 -4.78 -18.54 -11.35
N PHE A 142 -4.95 -18.60 -10.03
CA PHE A 142 -4.39 -19.68 -9.23
C PHE A 142 -5.04 -21.02 -9.60
N ASN A 143 -4.22 -22.06 -9.73
CA ASN A 143 -4.73 -23.43 -9.89
C ASN A 143 -5.29 -23.93 -8.55
N LYS A 144 -6.25 -24.87 -8.61
CA LYS A 144 -6.85 -25.54 -7.44
C LYS A 144 -5.82 -26.31 -6.60
N ASP A 145 -4.71 -26.74 -7.21
CA ASP A 145 -3.66 -27.54 -6.54
C ASP A 145 -2.58 -26.70 -5.83
N GLY A 146 -2.78 -25.38 -5.71
CA GLY A 146 -1.85 -24.47 -5.03
C GLY A 146 -0.79 -23.82 -5.93
N TRP A 147 0.12 -23.07 -5.29
CA TRP A 147 1.08 -22.07 -5.82
C TRP A 147 2.17 -22.59 -6.77
N ARG A 148 1.97 -23.69 -7.49
CA ARG A 148 2.96 -24.19 -8.45
C ARG A 148 2.81 -23.47 -9.79
N TRP A 149 3.83 -22.69 -10.12
CA TRP A 149 4.01 -21.97 -11.39
C TRP A 149 4.95 -22.74 -12.30
#